data_AF-A0A352MV22-F1
#
_entry.id   AF-A0A352MV22-F1
#
_cell.length_a   1.000
_cell.length_b   1.000
_cell.length_c   1.000
_cell.angle_alpha   90.00
_cell.angle_beta   90.00
_cell.angle_gamma   90.00
#
_symmetry.space_group_name_H-M   'P 1'
#
loop_
_entity.id
_entity.type
_entity.pdbx_description
1 polymer ?
#
loop_
_entity_poly.entity_id
_entity_poly.type
_entity_poly.pdbx_seq_one_letter_code
_entity_poly.pdbx_strand_id
1 'polypeptide(L)'
;MELKGDLTEIIYQNEVNSYTVATLETDEEEFTIVGYLPFINIGDTLKLIGRFVTHQDYGRQFKVETFEKMMPQSLASLEKYLGNGAIKGIGPATAKKIIDKFGKQTIHIFKFEPTKLARD
;
A
#
# COMPACT_ATOMS: atom_id res chain seq x y z
N MET A 1 4.27 -4.27 18.68
CA MET A 1 4.65 -2.90 18.25
C MET A 1 3.83 -2.58 17.01
N GLU A 2 3.39 -1.32 16.88
CA GLU A 2 2.65 -0.81 15.73
C GLU A 2 3.55 0.13 14.92
N LEU A 3 3.60 -0.05 13.59
CA LEU A 3 4.34 0.83 12.67
C LEU A 3 3.45 1.19 11.48
N LYS A 4 3.72 2.33 10.84
CA LYS A 4 3.04 2.78 9.63
C LYS A 4 4.06 3.26 8.61
N GLY A 5 3.88 2.86 7.37
CA GLY A 5 4.79 3.24 6.29
C GLY A 5 4.25 2.84 4.92
N ASP A 6 4.97 3.24 3.88
CA ASP A 6 4.67 2.94 2.50
C ASP A 6 5.50 1.73 2.02
N LEU A 7 4.85 0.81 1.31
CA LEU A 7 5.51 -0.34 0.70
C LEU A 7 6.29 0.13 -0.54
N THR A 8 7.61 0.23 -0.45
CA THR A 8 8.44 0.76 -1.54
C THR A 8 8.92 -0.32 -2.50
N GLU A 9 9.09 -1.56 -2.01
CA GLU A 9 9.59 -2.68 -2.80
C GLU A 9 9.02 -4.01 -2.32
N ILE A 10 8.76 -4.93 -3.25
CA ILE A 10 8.50 -6.34 -2.96
C ILE A 10 9.69 -7.15 -3.47
N ILE A 11 10.55 -7.63 -2.56
CA ILE A 11 11.76 -8.39 -2.86
C ILE A 11 11.40 -9.83 -3.25
N TYR A 12 10.44 -10.42 -2.53
CA TYR A 12 9.92 -11.75 -2.80
C TYR A 12 8.47 -11.85 -2.33
N GLN A 13 7.64 -12.54 -3.11
CA GLN A 13 6.31 -12.92 -2.69
C GLN A 13 5.99 -14.33 -3.16
N ASN A 14 5.57 -15.19 -2.23
CA ASN A 14 5.08 -16.51 -2.54
C ASN A 14 3.65 -16.44 -3.08
N GLU A 15 3.42 -16.97 -4.28
CA GLU A 15 2.11 -16.90 -4.95
C GLU A 15 1.00 -17.72 -4.27
N VAL A 16 1.36 -18.72 -3.45
CA VAL A 16 0.41 -19.66 -2.85
C VAL A 16 -0.09 -19.18 -1.49
N ASN A 17 0.84 -18.79 -0.60
CA ASN A 17 0.49 -18.39 0.77
C ASN A 17 0.69 -16.89 1.05
N SER A 18 1.15 -16.12 0.06
CA SER A 18 1.44 -14.70 0.20
C SER A 18 2.48 -14.38 1.27
N TYR A 19 3.40 -15.30 1.55
CA TYR A 19 4.59 -14.97 2.32
C TYR A 19 5.41 -13.95 1.54
N THR A 20 5.63 -12.80 2.15
CA THR A 20 6.23 -11.64 1.50
C THR A 20 7.46 -11.20 2.27
N VAL A 21 8.52 -10.87 1.52
CA VAL A 21 9.68 -10.08 1.96
C VAL A 21 9.63 -8.79 1.19
N ALA A 22 9.55 -7.67 1.89
CA ALA A 22 9.35 -6.36 1.28
C ALA A 22 10.06 -5.26 2.07
N THR A 23 10.18 -4.10 1.45
CA THR A 23 10.74 -2.89 2.06
C THR A 23 9.60 -1.95 2.42
N LEU A 24 9.58 -1.48 3.67
CA LEU A 24 8.65 -0.48 4.15
C LEU A 24 9.43 0.79 4.53
N GLU A 25 9.02 1.92 3.96
CA GLU A 25 9.55 3.24 4.28
C GLU A 25 8.61 3.94 5.25
N THR A 26 9.15 4.44 6.35
CA THR A 26 8.44 5.30 7.31
C THR A 26 9.06 6.70 7.28
N ASP A 27 8.47 7.66 7.99
CA ASP A 27 9.05 9.01 8.09
C ASP A 27 10.43 9.02 8.79
N GLU A 28 10.77 7.97 9.55
CA GLU A 28 11.99 7.89 10.36
C GLU A 28 13.06 6.98 9.76
N GLU A 29 12.65 5.80 9.28
CA GLU A 29 13.55 4.77 8.75
C GLU A 29 12.89 3.94 7.64
N GLU A 30 13.73 3.31 6.83
CA GLU A 30 13.36 2.25 5.91
C GLU A 30 13.86 0.90 6.47
N PHE A 31 13.00 -0.13 6.43
CA PHE A 31 13.36 -1.47 6.91
C PHE A 31 12.63 -2.58 6.18
N THR A 32 13.21 -3.78 6.22
CA THR A 32 12.60 -4.99 5.68
C THR A 32 11.46 -5.50 6.57
N ILE A 33 10.33 -5.83 5.95
CA ILE A 33 9.20 -6.50 6.58
C ILE A 33 9.09 -7.94 6.07
N VAL A 34 8.68 -8.87 6.94
CA VAL A 34 8.44 -10.27 6.60
C VAL A 34 7.16 -10.79 7.23
N GLY A 35 6.37 -11.56 6.50
CA GLY A 35 5.13 -12.13 7.02
C GLY A 35 4.21 -12.65 5.90
N TYR A 36 2.98 -13.00 6.26
CA TYR A 36 1.95 -13.34 5.27
C TYR A 36 1.12 -12.09 4.96
N LEU A 37 1.33 -11.49 3.78
CA LEU A 37 0.72 -10.23 3.37
C LEU A 37 0.04 -10.37 1.99
N PRO A 38 -1.17 -10.95 1.93
CA PRO A 38 -1.94 -11.02 0.69
C PRO A 38 -2.46 -9.66 0.26
N PHE A 39 -2.62 -9.47 -1.07
CA PHE A 39 -3.27 -8.28 -1.68
C PHE A 39 -2.59 -6.93 -1.39
N ILE A 40 -1.28 -6.94 -1.15
CA ILE A 40 -0.45 -5.73 -1.08
C ILE A 40 0.22 -5.46 -2.43
N ASN A 41 0.45 -4.18 -2.73
CA ASN A 41 1.09 -3.67 -3.93
C ASN A 41 2.10 -2.57 -3.54
N ILE A 42 3.11 -2.37 -4.37
CA ILE A 42 4.04 -1.25 -4.22
C ILE A 42 3.24 0.07 -4.22
N GLY A 43 3.59 0.98 -3.32
CA GLY A 43 2.92 2.26 -3.07
C GLY A 43 1.74 2.17 -2.12
N ASP A 44 1.42 0.98 -1.57
CA ASP A 44 0.42 0.87 -0.53
C ASP A 44 0.95 1.39 0.82
N THR A 45 0.16 2.23 1.48
CA THR A 45 0.41 2.57 2.88
C THR A 45 -0.12 1.46 3.78
N LEU A 46 0.74 0.89 4.61
CA LEU A 46 0.40 -0.20 5.52
C LEU A 46 0.52 0.24 6.98
N LYS A 47 -0.42 -0.22 7.80
CA LYS A 47 -0.32 -0.22 9.25
C LYS A 47 0.01 -1.63 9.71
N LEU A 48 1.16 -1.83 10.31
CA LEU A 48 1.69 -3.14 10.70
C LEU A 48 1.64 -3.31 12.21
N ILE A 49 1.31 -4.52 12.66
CA ILE A 49 1.49 -4.96 14.05
C ILE A 49 2.43 -6.16 14.04
N GLY A 50 3.46 -6.10 14.88
CA GLY A 50 4.47 -7.14 14.96
C GLY A 50 5.65 -6.76 15.83
N ARG A 51 6.83 -7.26 15.47
CA ARG A 51 8.08 -7.09 16.23
C ARG A 51 9.32 -7.15 15.35
N PHE A 52 10.36 -6.40 15.72
CA PHE A 52 11.67 -6.58 15.12
C PHE A 52 12.29 -7.91 15.57
N VAL A 53 12.90 -8.60 14.61
CA VAL A 53 13.66 -9.83 14.78
C VAL A 53 14.98 -9.68 14.02
N THR A 54 15.99 -10.46 14.41
CA THR A 54 17.26 -10.50 13.69
C THR A 54 17.39 -11.86 13.01
N HIS A 55 17.42 -11.87 11.68
CA HIS A 55 17.78 -13.03 10.88
C HIS A 55 19.31 -13.19 10.85
N GLN A 56 19.82 -14.42 10.90
CA GLN A 56 21.25 -14.68 10.94
C GLN A 56 21.98 -14.14 9.69
N ASP A 57 21.39 -14.34 8.50
CA ASP A 57 21.99 -13.90 7.24
C ASP A 57 21.56 -12.50 6.76
N TYR A 58 20.34 -12.07 7.09
CA TYR A 58 19.72 -10.87 6.52
C TYR A 58 19.60 -9.71 7.52
N GLY A 59 20.01 -9.91 8.78
CA GLY A 59 19.99 -8.86 9.79
C GLY A 59 18.58 -8.51 10.28
N ARG A 60 18.37 -7.25 10.64
CA ARG A 60 17.14 -6.77 11.30
C ARG A 60 15.97 -6.73 10.32
N GLN A 61 14.87 -7.36 10.69
CA GLN A 61 13.62 -7.39 9.93
C GLN A 61 12.44 -7.18 10.87
N PHE A 62 11.36 -6.59 10.38
CA PHE A 62 10.10 -6.52 11.12
C PHE A 62 9.22 -7.71 10.75
N LYS A 63 9.03 -8.63 11.70
CA LYS A 63 8.10 -9.75 11.53
C LYS A 63 6.68 -9.26 11.77
N VAL A 64 5.88 -9.24 10.70
CA VAL A 64 4.47 -8.84 10.69
C VAL A 64 3.62 -9.98 11.23
N GLU A 65 2.81 -9.68 12.24
CA GLU A 65 1.81 -10.58 12.81
C GLU A 65 0.42 -10.31 12.22
N THR A 66 0.08 -9.04 12.02
CA THR A 66 -1.11 -8.61 11.28
C THR A 66 -0.86 -7.24 10.67
N PHE A 67 -1.66 -6.87 9.66
CA PHE A 67 -1.58 -5.60 8.98
C PHE A 67 -2.95 -5.10 8.53
N GLU A 68 -3.04 -3.80 8.30
CA GLU A 68 -4.16 -3.13 7.66
C GLU A 68 -3.64 -2.29 6.49
N LYS A 69 -4.32 -2.39 5.35
CA LYS A 69 -4.09 -1.52 4.21
C LYS A 69 -4.79 -0.18 4.45
N MET A 70 -4.00 0.88 4.58
CA MET A 70 -4.54 2.19 4.89
C MET A 70 -5.10 2.85 3.63
N MET A 71 -6.26 3.47 3.78
CA MET A 71 -6.81 4.34 2.73
C MET A 71 -5.94 5.59 2.58
N PRO A 72 -5.64 6.03 1.36
CA PRO A 72 -4.91 7.26 1.12
C PRO A 72 -5.57 8.45 1.81
N GLN A 73 -4.80 9.23 2.55
CA GLN A 73 -5.30 10.41 3.26
C GLN A 73 -5.04 11.73 2.52
N SER A 74 -4.32 11.69 1.40
CA SER A 74 -4.06 12.86 0.56
C SER A 74 -4.46 12.59 -0.89
N LEU A 75 -4.60 13.65 -1.69
CA LEU A 75 -4.89 13.51 -3.12
C LEU A 75 -3.73 12.85 -3.87
N ALA A 76 -2.50 13.20 -3.51
CA ALA A 76 -1.31 12.63 -4.14
C ALA A 76 -1.19 11.12 -3.86
N SER A 77 -1.47 10.67 -2.63
CA SER A 77 -1.46 9.24 -2.33
C SER A 77 -2.67 8.53 -2.94
N LEU A 78 -3.83 9.20 -3.06
CA LEU A 78 -4.99 8.63 -3.75
C LEU A 78 -4.74 8.46 -5.25
N GLU A 79 -4.10 9.42 -5.91
CA GLU A 79 -3.74 9.31 -7.32
C GLU A 79 -2.82 8.10 -7.57
N LYS A 80 -1.78 7.96 -6.75
CA LYS A 80 -0.86 6.81 -6.81
C LYS A 80 -1.60 5.49 -6.58
N TYR A 81 -2.44 5.43 -5.55
CA TYR A 81 -3.25 4.25 -5.23
C TYR A 81 -4.19 3.84 -6.38
N LEU A 82 -4.89 4.82 -6.98
CA LEU A 82 -5.78 4.56 -8.11
C LEU A 82 -4.99 4.07 -9.34
N GLY A 83 -3.77 4.60 -9.55
CA GLY A 83 -2.93 4.29 -10.70
C GLY A 83 -2.03 3.05 -10.56
N ASN A 84 -1.87 2.47 -9.36
CA ASN A 84 -0.94 1.37 -9.11
C ASN A 84 -1.46 -0.02 -9.56
N GLY A 85 -2.63 -0.07 -10.20
CA GLY A 85 -3.23 -1.31 -10.66
C GLY A 85 -4.11 -2.01 -9.62
N ALA A 86 -4.32 -1.43 -8.44
CA ALA A 86 -5.26 -1.95 -7.44
C ALA A 86 -6.72 -2.02 -7.97
N ILE A 87 -7.07 -1.17 -8.94
CA ILE A 87 -8.40 -1.15 -9.55
C ILE A 87 -8.29 -1.45 -11.05
N LYS A 88 -8.87 -2.57 -11.47
CA LYS A 88 -8.90 -2.96 -12.88
C LYS A 88 -9.51 -1.85 -13.73
N GLY A 89 -8.76 -1.41 -14.76
CA GLY A 89 -9.18 -0.36 -15.69
C GLY A 89 -8.75 1.06 -15.30
N ILE A 90 -8.14 1.25 -14.11
CA ILE A 90 -7.58 2.55 -13.71
C ILE A 90 -6.06 2.47 -13.73
N GLY A 91 -5.47 3.01 -14.78
CA GLY A 91 -4.03 3.26 -14.87
C GLY A 91 -3.67 4.68 -14.45
N PRO A 92 -2.38 5.05 -14.42
CA PRO A 92 -1.92 6.37 -13.98
C PRO A 92 -2.61 7.54 -14.69
N ALA A 93 -2.83 7.43 -16.00
CA ALA A 93 -3.51 8.47 -16.78
C ALA A 93 -4.99 8.65 -16.38
N THR A 94 -5.70 7.55 -16.09
CA THR A 94 -7.10 7.59 -15.63
C THR A 94 -7.19 8.10 -14.20
N ALA A 95 -6.26 7.67 -13.33
CA ALA A 95 -6.16 8.18 -11.96
C ALA A 95 -5.99 9.70 -11.94
N LYS A 96 -5.08 10.24 -12.77
CA LYS A 96 -4.89 11.68 -12.91
C LYS A 96 -6.17 12.40 -13.35
N LYS A 97 -6.86 11.89 -14.37
CA LYS A 97 -8.14 12.45 -14.84
C LYS A 97 -9.21 12.49 -13.75
N ILE A 98 -9.32 11.42 -12.96
CA ILE A 98 -10.24 11.33 -11.83
C ILE A 98 -9.93 12.43 -10.81
N ILE A 99 -8.66 12.59 -10.44
CA ILE A 99 -8.22 13.60 -9.46
C ILE A 99 -8.41 15.02 -10.01
N ASP A 100 -8.08 15.27 -11.27
CA ASP A 100 -8.29 16.57 -11.93
C ASP A 100 -9.78 16.94 -11.97
N LYS A 101 -10.68 15.96 -12.15
CA LYS A 101 -12.13 16.18 -12.22
C LYS A 101 -12.77 16.40 -10.85
N PHE A 102 -12.45 15.58 -9.86
CA PHE A 102 -13.14 15.58 -8.57
C PHE A 102 -12.36 16.27 -7.44
N GLY A 103 -11.07 16.56 -7.65
CA GLY A 103 -10.21 17.23 -6.66
C GLY A 103 -10.32 16.55 -5.29
N LYS A 104 -10.43 17.34 -4.21
CA LYS A 104 -10.57 16.83 -2.84
C LYS A 104 -11.78 15.92 -2.62
N GLN A 105 -12.83 16.05 -3.45
CA GLN A 105 -14.01 15.19 -3.36
C GLN A 105 -13.73 13.75 -3.80
N THR A 106 -12.64 13.50 -4.53
CA THR A 106 -12.25 12.15 -4.97
C THR A 106 -12.17 11.18 -3.79
N ILE A 107 -11.64 11.61 -2.64
CA ILE A 107 -11.52 10.76 -1.44
C ILE A 107 -12.91 10.33 -0.95
N HIS A 108 -13.87 11.27 -0.91
CA HIS A 108 -15.24 10.99 -0.48
C HIS A 108 -15.96 10.07 -1.46
N ILE A 109 -15.88 10.39 -2.76
CA ILE A 109 -16.51 9.60 -3.83
C ILE A 109 -15.94 8.19 -3.85
N PHE A 110 -14.62 8.03 -3.75
CA PHE A 110 -13.98 6.72 -3.72
C PHE A 110 -14.46 5.88 -2.53
N LYS A 111 -14.66 6.49 -1.37
CA LYS A 111 -15.08 5.80 -0.15
C LYS A 111 -16.56 5.42 -0.11
N PHE A 112 -17.44 6.28 -0.63
CA PHE A 112 -18.90 6.14 -0.42
C PHE A 112 -19.70 5.97 -1.72
N GLU A 113 -19.15 6.37 -2.85
CA GLU A 113 -19.85 6.37 -4.15
C GLU A 113 -18.94 5.95 -5.33
N PRO A 114 -18.19 4.83 -5.22
CA PRO A 114 -17.14 4.48 -6.18
C PRO A 114 -17.64 4.32 -7.62
N THR A 115 -18.94 4.06 -7.82
CA THR A 115 -19.58 3.99 -9.14
C THR A 115 -19.53 5.31 -9.92
N LYS A 116 -19.38 6.46 -9.25
CA LYS A 116 -19.21 7.76 -9.92
C LYS A 116 -17.86 7.88 -10.64
N LEU A 117 -16.86 7.08 -10.24
CA LEU A 117 -15.55 7.05 -10.88
C LEU A 117 -15.55 6.29 -12.22
N ALA A 118 -16.51 5.39 -12.43
CA ALA A 118 -16.58 4.50 -13.60
C ALA A 118 -17.36 5.08 -14.79
N ARG A 119 -17.85 6.32 -14.71
CA ARG A 119 -18.74 6.94 -15.71
C ARG A 119 -18.04 7.85 -16.73
N ASP A 120 -16.72 7.69 -16.93
CA ASP A 120 -15.95 8.40 -17.97
C ASP A 120 -15.25 7.44 -18.94
#